data_AF-A0A963NWK8-F1
#
_entry.id   AF-A0A963NWK8-F1
#
_cell.length_a   1.000
_cell.length_b   1.000
_cell.length_c   1.000
_cell.angle_alpha   90.00
_cell.angle_beta   90.00
_cell.angle_gamma   90.00
#
_symmetry.space_group_name_H-M   'P 1'
#
loop_
_entity.id
_entity.type
_entity.pdbx_description
1 polymer ?
#
loop_
_entity_poly.entity_id
_entity_poly.type
_entity_poly.pdbx_seq_one_letter_code
_entity_poly.pdbx_strand_id
1 'polypeptide(L)'
;IGQDAVFNLEGNATTGPEGRHAEARLDLTRIDQATASLGLAATLDLAQRRIGLDVEGSETGGLMASLTGIGQAGDLTLQLKGEGPLDDWRADLALAVQGLVAADAGLALAYGENPSIDLQAEVVPVEGAMPADIAAVLGDRLTLAVVGGQRAPGQFVL
;
A
#
# COMPACT_ATOMS: atom_id res chain seq x y z
N ILE A 1 -3.84 5.04 -20.28
CA ILE A 1 -4.52 3.93 -19.58
C ILE A 1 -5.62 3.34 -20.47
N GLY A 2 -5.87 2.03 -20.42
CA GLY A 2 -6.88 1.38 -21.26
C GLY A 2 -6.34 0.43 -22.34
N GLN A 3 -5.14 -0.13 -22.14
CA GLN A 3 -4.75 -1.35 -22.85
C GLN A 3 -5.31 -2.55 -22.10
N ASP A 4 -5.79 -3.55 -22.83
CA ASP A 4 -6.20 -4.81 -22.25
C ASP A 4 -5.01 -5.44 -21.51
N ALA A 5 -5.26 -5.90 -20.29
CA ALA A 5 -4.30 -6.62 -19.47
C ALA A 5 -4.98 -7.85 -18.91
N VAL A 6 -4.28 -8.98 -18.95
CA VAL A 6 -4.80 -10.26 -18.48
C VAL A 6 -4.00 -10.66 -17.26
N PHE A 7 -4.70 -10.94 -16.17
CA PHE A 7 -4.08 -11.34 -14.91
C PHE A 7 -4.51 -12.75 -14.54
N ASN A 8 -3.59 -13.51 -13.96
CA ASN A 8 -3.90 -14.68 -13.16
C ASN A 8 -3.99 -14.26 -11.70
N LEU A 9 -5.00 -14.78 -11.01
CA LEU A 9 -5.23 -14.55 -9.59
C LEU A 9 -5.32 -15.91 -8.91
N GLU A 10 -4.35 -16.17 -8.02
CA GLU A 10 -4.34 -17.35 -7.17
C GLU A 10 -4.53 -16.92 -5.74
N GLY A 11 -5.31 -17.68 -4.98
CA GLY A 11 -5.55 -17.35 -3.59
C GLY A 11 -6.02 -18.55 -2.80
N ASN A 12 -5.62 -18.59 -1.54
CA ASN A 12 -6.07 -19.59 -0.60
C ASN A 12 -6.29 -18.95 0.78
N ALA A 13 -7.25 -19.50 1.50
CA ALA A 13 -7.48 -19.15 2.89
C ALA A 13 -7.66 -20.43 3.70
N THR A 14 -7.06 -20.46 4.88
CA THR A 14 -7.17 -21.58 5.81
C THR A 14 -7.56 -21.05 7.18
N THR A 15 -8.27 -21.88 7.93
CA THR A 15 -8.59 -21.58 9.33
C THR A 15 -8.03 -22.70 10.20
N GLY A 16 -7.36 -22.32 11.29
CA GLY A 16 -6.88 -23.25 12.29
C GLY A 16 -8.03 -23.91 13.07
N PRO A 17 -7.72 -24.87 13.94
CA PRO A 17 -8.69 -25.51 14.82
C PRO A 17 -9.51 -24.47 15.59
N GLU A 18 -10.82 -24.70 15.71
CA GLU A 18 -11.76 -23.80 16.40
C GLU A 18 -11.97 -22.43 15.74
N GLY A 19 -11.45 -22.20 14.52
CA GLY A 19 -11.71 -20.98 13.74
C GLY A 19 -11.10 -19.71 14.34
N ARG A 20 -10.18 -19.84 15.30
CA ARG A 20 -9.53 -18.69 15.97
C ARG A 20 -8.28 -18.18 15.27
N HIS A 21 -7.73 -18.96 14.35
CA HIS A 21 -6.60 -18.54 13.52
C HIS A 21 -7.04 -18.60 12.07
N ALA A 22 -6.69 -17.59 11.29
CA ALA A 22 -6.88 -17.60 9.85
C ALA A 22 -5.61 -17.14 9.15
N GLU A 23 -5.30 -17.78 8.03
CA GLU A 23 -4.27 -17.34 7.10
C GLU A 23 -4.92 -17.14 5.74
N ALA A 24 -4.49 -16.12 5.01
CA ALA A 24 -4.82 -15.93 3.61
C ALA A 24 -3.57 -15.61 2.81
N ARG A 25 -3.45 -16.15 1.61
CA ARG A 25 -2.49 -15.69 0.61
C ARG A 25 -3.20 -15.39 -0.68
N LEU A 26 -2.69 -14.40 -1.39
CA LEU A 26 -3.19 -13.96 -2.68
C LEU A 26 -2.01 -13.54 -3.55
N ASP A 27 -1.92 -14.12 -4.73
CA ASP A 27 -0.90 -13.84 -5.73
C ASP A 27 -1.58 -13.40 -7.02
N LEU A 28 -1.27 -12.20 -7.47
CA LEU A 28 -1.75 -11.61 -8.72
C LEU A 28 -0.55 -11.44 -9.64
N THR A 29 -0.61 -11.98 -10.85
CA THR A 29 0.45 -11.82 -11.86
C THR A 29 -0.16 -11.51 -13.21
N ARG A 30 0.40 -10.53 -13.92
CA ARG A 30 0.02 -10.25 -15.30
C ARG A 30 0.58 -11.34 -16.22
N ILE A 31 -0.28 -11.98 -17.01
CA ILE A 31 0.06 -13.18 -17.81
C ILE A 31 0.17 -12.92 -19.31
N ASP A 32 -0.43 -11.85 -19.84
CA ASP A 32 -0.21 -11.42 -21.22
C ASP A 32 1.17 -10.75 -21.39
N GLN A 33 1.67 -10.10 -20.33
CA GLN A 33 3.00 -9.53 -20.24
C GLN A 33 3.52 -9.65 -18.81
N ALA A 34 4.69 -10.27 -18.60
CA ALA A 34 5.32 -10.44 -17.28
C ALA A 34 5.91 -9.12 -16.74
N THR A 35 5.04 -8.15 -16.48
CA THR A 35 5.37 -6.77 -16.14
C THR A 35 4.73 -6.32 -14.84
N ALA A 36 3.85 -7.12 -14.23
CA ALA A 36 3.21 -6.75 -12.97
C ALA A 36 2.97 -7.97 -12.10
N SER A 37 3.25 -7.82 -10.81
CA SER A 37 2.98 -8.83 -9.79
C SER A 37 2.60 -8.17 -8.46
N LEU A 38 1.78 -8.86 -7.68
CA LEU A 38 1.42 -8.50 -6.32
C LEU A 38 1.24 -9.78 -5.50
N GLY A 39 2.00 -9.91 -4.42
CA GLY A 39 1.82 -10.94 -3.39
C GLY A 39 1.23 -10.31 -2.14
N LEU A 40 0.30 -11.02 -1.51
CA LEU A 40 -0.28 -10.67 -0.21
C LEU A 40 -0.30 -11.91 0.67
N ALA A 41 0.19 -11.77 1.90
CA ALA A 41 0.02 -12.73 2.98
C ALA A 41 -0.62 -12.05 4.18
N ALA A 42 -1.67 -12.66 4.73
CA ALA A 42 -2.38 -12.17 5.90
C ALA A 42 -2.50 -13.27 6.95
N THR A 43 -2.32 -12.89 8.22
CA THR A 43 -2.55 -13.76 9.38
C THR A 43 -3.48 -13.07 10.36
N LEU A 44 -4.38 -13.81 10.98
CA LEU A 44 -5.30 -13.33 12.00
C LEU A 44 -5.33 -14.33 13.16
N ASP A 45 -4.99 -13.89 14.36
CA ASP A 45 -5.16 -14.62 15.61
C ASP A 45 -6.22 -13.89 16.44
N LEU A 46 -7.42 -14.48 16.53
CA LEU A 46 -8.54 -13.94 17.30
C LEU A 46 -8.40 -14.15 18.81
N ALA A 47 -7.63 -15.15 19.25
CA ALA A 47 -7.38 -15.37 20.67
C ALA A 47 -6.48 -14.27 21.24
N GLN A 48 -5.47 -13.86 20.47
CA GLN A 48 -4.57 -12.76 20.80
C GLN A 48 -5.05 -11.41 20.26
N ARG A 49 -6.10 -11.42 19.41
CA ARG A 49 -6.61 -10.25 18.67
C ARG A 49 -5.50 -9.56 17.88
N ARG A 50 -4.70 -10.31 17.13
CA ARG A 50 -3.58 -9.83 16.32
C ARG A 50 -3.80 -10.07 14.84
N ILE A 51 -3.30 -9.16 14.02
CA ILE A 51 -3.26 -9.29 12.57
C ILE A 51 -1.85 -9.02 12.05
N GLY A 52 -1.42 -9.82 11.09
CA GLY A 52 -0.22 -9.61 10.29
C GLY A 52 -0.59 -9.43 8.83
N LEU A 53 0.04 -8.47 8.15
CA LEU A 53 -0.07 -8.26 6.71
C LEU A 53 1.34 -8.08 6.14
N ASP A 54 1.59 -8.78 5.03
CA ASP A 54 2.80 -8.65 4.22
C ASP A 54 2.34 -8.53 2.76
N VAL A 55 2.74 -7.44 2.09
CA VAL A 55 2.36 -7.14 0.72
C VAL A 55 3.61 -6.72 -0.03
N GLU A 56 3.86 -7.37 -1.16
CA GLU A 56 4.95 -7.03 -2.06
C GLU A 56 4.38 -6.86 -3.47
N GLY A 57 4.73 -5.76 -4.14
CA GLY A 57 4.26 -5.46 -5.48
C GLY A 57 5.37 -4.94 -6.36
N SER A 58 5.31 -5.28 -7.65
CA SER A 58 6.18 -4.69 -8.66
C SER A 58 5.43 -4.45 -9.96
N GLU A 59 5.80 -3.38 -10.66
CA GLU A 59 5.30 -3.05 -12.00
C GLU A 59 6.45 -2.50 -12.84
N THR A 60 6.62 -2.98 -14.07
CA THR A 60 7.73 -2.62 -14.99
C THR A 60 7.25 -2.34 -16.42
N GLY A 61 5.94 -2.37 -16.65
CA GLY A 61 5.28 -2.16 -17.93
C GLY A 61 4.93 -0.69 -18.21
N GLY A 62 5.36 0.25 -17.36
CA GLY A 62 5.13 1.67 -17.56
C GLY A 62 3.73 2.14 -17.14
N LEU A 63 3.10 1.44 -16.18
CA LEU A 63 1.83 1.86 -15.59
C LEU A 63 1.97 3.24 -14.97
N MET A 64 3.08 3.50 -14.25
CA MET A 64 3.28 4.78 -13.58
C MET A 64 3.42 5.94 -14.56
N ALA A 65 4.18 5.78 -15.65
CA ALA A 65 4.19 6.76 -16.74
C ALA A 65 2.79 7.00 -17.33
N SER A 66 2.02 5.93 -17.51
CA SER A 66 0.66 5.99 -18.07
C SER A 66 -0.36 6.67 -17.16
N LEU A 67 -0.24 6.50 -15.84
CA LEU A 67 -1.15 7.06 -14.84
C LEU A 67 -0.83 8.53 -14.54
N THR A 68 0.45 8.85 -14.45
CA THR A 68 0.91 10.20 -14.07
C THR A 68 1.08 11.14 -15.27
N GLY A 69 1.18 10.58 -16.48
CA GLY A 69 1.55 11.35 -17.68
C GLY A 69 3.04 11.74 -17.72
N ILE A 70 3.84 11.27 -16.76
CA ILE A 70 5.26 11.58 -16.63
C ILE A 70 6.05 10.49 -17.35
N GLY A 71 6.52 10.77 -18.56
CA GLY A 71 7.13 9.76 -19.45
C GLY A 71 8.42 9.13 -18.92
N GLN A 72 9.07 9.74 -17.94
CA GLN A 72 10.27 9.21 -17.27
C GLN A 72 9.97 8.31 -16.06
N ALA A 73 8.70 8.17 -15.67
CA ALA A 73 8.30 7.28 -14.58
C ALA A 73 8.41 5.81 -15.04
N GLY A 74 9.39 5.11 -14.51
CA GLY A 74 9.68 3.70 -14.81
C GLY A 74 9.06 2.76 -13.78
N ASP A 75 9.84 1.75 -13.41
CA ASP A 75 9.43 0.65 -12.55
C ASP A 75 8.88 1.12 -11.19
N LEU A 76 7.79 0.51 -10.75
CA LEU A 76 7.21 0.63 -9.42
C LEU A 76 7.63 -0.56 -8.56
N THR A 77 8.06 -0.30 -7.34
CA THR A 77 8.13 -1.28 -6.25
C THR A 77 7.28 -0.80 -5.08
N LEU A 78 6.60 -1.75 -4.44
CA LEU A 78 5.73 -1.56 -3.29
C LEU A 78 6.04 -2.63 -2.25
N GLN A 79 6.23 -2.24 -1.01
CA GLN A 79 6.31 -3.15 0.13
C GLN A 79 5.48 -2.58 1.28
N LEU A 80 4.63 -3.41 1.87
CA LEU A 80 3.94 -3.09 3.11
C LEU A 80 4.09 -4.26 4.06
N LYS A 81 4.56 -3.98 5.27
CA LYS A 81 4.71 -5.00 6.30
C LYS A 81 4.20 -4.47 7.62
N GLY A 82 3.25 -5.17 8.21
CA GLY A 82 2.70 -4.78 9.51
C GLY A 82 2.23 -5.96 10.32
N GLU A 83 2.42 -5.87 11.63
CA GLU A 83 1.94 -6.85 12.58
C GLU A 83 1.60 -6.15 13.89
N GLY A 84 0.50 -6.53 14.52
CA GLY A 84 0.11 -5.91 15.77
C GLY A 84 -1.26 -6.34 16.25
N PRO A 85 -1.69 -5.83 17.42
CA PRO A 85 -3.03 -6.02 17.91
C PRO A 85 -4.05 -5.29 17.00
N LEU A 86 -5.29 -5.79 16.91
CA LEU A 86 -6.33 -5.22 16.04
C LEU A 86 -6.70 -3.77 16.38
N ASP A 87 -6.51 -3.35 17.63
CA ASP A 87 -6.83 -2.01 18.12
C ASP A 87 -5.68 -1.00 18.06
N ASP A 88 -4.46 -1.43 17.69
CA ASP A 88 -3.29 -0.57 17.42
C ASP A 88 -2.33 -1.30 16.46
N TRP A 89 -2.85 -1.68 15.30
CA TRP A 89 -2.05 -2.34 14.28
C TRP A 89 -1.17 -1.32 13.58
N ARG A 90 0.09 -1.68 13.32
CA ARG A 90 1.08 -0.79 12.70
C ARG A 90 1.77 -1.49 11.53
N ALA A 91 2.09 -0.70 10.52
CA ALA A 91 2.84 -1.13 9.35
C ALA A 91 3.80 -0.06 8.85
N ASP A 92 4.87 -0.53 8.23
CA ASP A 92 5.75 0.27 7.39
C ASP A 92 5.36 0.02 5.93
N LEU A 93 5.33 1.09 5.15
CA LEU A 93 5.04 1.12 3.72
C LEU A 93 6.23 1.79 3.01
N ALA A 94 6.84 1.08 2.07
CA ALA A 94 7.83 1.61 1.16
C ALA A 94 7.29 1.57 -0.27
N LEU A 95 7.40 2.68 -0.99
CA LEU A 95 7.01 2.80 -2.38
C LEU A 95 8.12 3.52 -3.15
N ALA A 96 8.53 2.97 -4.28
CA ALA A 96 9.45 3.65 -5.18
C ALA A 96 8.96 3.55 -6.61
N VAL A 97 9.02 4.67 -7.33
CA VAL A 97 8.76 4.77 -8.75
C VAL A 97 9.99 5.36 -9.41
N GLN A 98 10.67 4.56 -10.23
CA GLN A 98 11.89 4.96 -10.90
C GLN A 98 11.69 6.27 -11.67
N GLY A 99 12.60 7.22 -11.51
CA GLY A 99 12.55 8.51 -12.21
C GLY A 99 11.46 9.47 -11.75
N LEU A 100 10.67 9.09 -10.73
CA LEU A 100 9.57 9.90 -10.21
C LEU A 100 9.72 10.20 -8.71
N VAL A 101 9.66 9.18 -7.85
CA VAL A 101 9.53 9.39 -6.39
C VAL A 101 9.94 8.17 -5.59
N ALA A 102 10.45 8.39 -4.38
CA ALA A 102 10.51 7.40 -3.31
C ALA A 102 9.68 7.89 -2.11
N ALA A 103 8.97 7.00 -1.45
CA ALA A 103 8.15 7.31 -0.29
C ALA A 103 8.26 6.21 0.77
N ASP A 104 8.50 6.64 2.01
CA ASP A 104 8.43 5.80 3.20
C ASP A 104 7.29 6.31 4.08
N ALA A 105 6.46 5.41 4.57
CA ALA A 105 5.32 5.78 5.38
C ALA A 105 5.09 4.82 6.54
N GLY A 106 4.71 5.38 7.69
CA GLY A 106 4.12 4.64 8.79
C GLY A 106 2.60 4.67 8.69
N LEU A 107 1.97 3.51 8.83
CA LEU A 107 0.53 3.34 8.88
C LEU A 107 0.13 2.78 10.25
N ALA A 108 -0.84 3.41 10.92
CA ALA A 108 -1.48 2.86 12.10
C ALA A 108 -2.99 2.72 11.86
N LEU A 109 -3.53 1.55 12.19
CA LEU A 109 -4.95 1.24 12.12
C LEU A 109 -5.43 0.80 13.50
N ALA A 110 -6.55 1.35 13.95
CA ALA A 110 -7.26 0.84 15.12
C ALA A 110 -8.60 0.28 14.66
N TYR A 111 -8.92 -0.95 15.06
CA TYR A 111 -10.21 -1.59 14.85
C TYR A 111 -10.85 -1.90 16.21
N GLY A 112 -12.03 -1.32 16.45
CA GLY A 112 -12.72 -1.38 17.73
C GLY A 112 -13.94 -0.46 17.75
N GLU A 113 -14.26 0.12 18.91
CA GLU A 113 -15.40 1.03 19.06
C GLU A 113 -15.26 2.32 18.23
N ASN A 114 -14.02 2.80 18.04
CA ASN A 114 -13.72 3.97 17.21
C ASN A 114 -12.62 3.61 16.20
N PRO A 115 -12.97 3.03 15.05
CA PRO A 115 -11.98 2.71 14.04
C PRO A 115 -11.26 3.96 13.54
N SER A 116 -9.94 3.89 13.38
CA SER A 116 -9.11 4.99 12.91
C SER A 116 -7.99 4.54 11.98
N ILE A 117 -7.50 5.49 11.21
CA ILE A 117 -6.34 5.39 10.33
C ILE A 117 -5.45 6.61 10.56
N ASP A 118 -4.15 6.38 10.71
CA ASP A 118 -3.11 7.40 10.72
C ASP A 118 -2.05 6.98 9.71
N LEU A 119 -1.79 7.84 8.73
CA LEU A 119 -0.74 7.68 7.75
C LEU A 119 0.20 8.87 7.84
N GLN A 120 1.47 8.59 8.06
CA GLN A 120 2.55 9.58 8.02
C GLN A 120 3.54 9.14 6.96
N ALA A 121 3.72 9.94 5.92
CA ALA A 121 4.62 9.63 4.83
C ALA A 121 5.64 10.75 4.60
N GLU A 122 6.89 10.34 4.35
CA GLU A 122 7.93 11.17 3.79
C GLU A 122 8.10 10.80 2.33
N VAL A 123 7.97 11.79 1.45
CA VAL A 123 7.99 11.62 0.00
C VAL A 123 9.13 12.46 -0.56
N VAL A 124 10.03 11.80 -1.28
CA VAL A 124 11.21 12.40 -1.91
C VAL A 124 11.09 12.26 -3.42
N PRO A 125 10.68 13.33 -4.11
CA PRO A 125 10.67 13.36 -5.57
C PRO A 125 12.09 13.25 -6.13
N VAL A 126 12.25 12.57 -7.26
CA VAL A 126 13.52 12.58 -8.00
C VAL A 126 13.77 13.97 -8.58
N GLU A 127 15.02 14.42 -8.62
CA GLU A 127 15.38 15.70 -9.22
C GLU A 127 14.89 15.79 -10.67
N GLY A 128 14.18 16.88 -11.00
CA GLY A 128 13.59 17.07 -12.33
C GLY A 128 12.34 16.23 -12.62
N ALA A 129 11.82 15.47 -11.65
CA ALA A 129 10.55 14.75 -11.80
C ALA A 129 9.31 15.64 -11.73
N MET A 130 9.45 16.83 -11.14
CA MET A 130 8.37 17.81 -11.03
C MET A 130 8.67 19.07 -11.87
N PRO A 131 7.64 19.70 -12.44
CA PRO A 131 7.73 21.06 -12.96
C PRO A 131 8.34 22.03 -11.95
N ALA A 132 9.16 22.98 -12.42
CA ALA A 132 9.94 23.87 -11.55
C ALA A 132 9.07 24.76 -10.65
N ASP A 133 7.89 25.14 -11.12
CA ASP A 133 6.88 25.89 -10.36
C ASP A 133 6.30 25.06 -9.21
N ILE A 134 6.06 23.76 -9.42
CA ILE A 134 5.62 22.84 -8.35
C ILE A 134 6.76 22.58 -7.37
N ALA A 135 7.97 22.32 -7.87
CA ALA A 135 9.15 22.09 -7.03
C ALA A 135 9.49 23.30 -6.15
N ALA A 136 9.27 24.52 -6.65
CA ALA A 136 9.49 25.75 -5.88
C ALA A 136 8.53 25.90 -4.68
N VAL A 137 7.35 25.29 -4.73
CA VAL A 137 6.35 25.34 -3.65
C VAL A 137 6.49 24.15 -2.70
N LEU A 138 6.69 22.96 -3.25
CA LEU A 138 6.70 21.70 -2.50
C LEU A 138 8.08 21.35 -1.92
N GLY A 139 9.15 21.94 -2.44
CA GLY A 139 10.51 21.61 -2.05
C GLY A 139 11.00 20.28 -2.62
N ASP A 140 12.12 19.81 -2.09
CA ASP A 140 12.78 18.54 -2.41
C ASP A 140 12.27 17.36 -1.55
N ARG A 141 11.46 17.66 -0.54
CA ARG A 141 10.88 16.70 0.40
C ARG A 141 9.50 17.13 0.83
N LEU A 142 8.58 16.18 0.79
CA LEU A 142 7.18 16.35 1.13
C LEU A 142 6.86 15.50 2.35
N THR A 143 6.22 16.09 3.35
CA THR A 143 5.63 15.34 4.46
C THR A 143 4.11 15.33 4.28
N LEU A 144 3.53 14.14 4.28
CA LEU A 144 2.09 13.93 4.20
C LEU A 144 1.61 13.33 5.52
N ALA A 145 0.53 13.88 6.06
CA ALA A 145 -0.16 13.33 7.21
C ALA A 145 -1.64 13.21 6.87
N VAL A 146 -2.19 12.01 7.01
CA VAL A 146 -3.63 11.74 6.85
C VAL A 146 -4.09 11.07 8.13
N VAL A 147 -5.04 11.70 8.82
CA VAL A 147 -5.64 11.14 10.03
C VAL A 147 -7.12 11.03 9.79
N GLY A 148 -7.64 9.81 9.85
CA GLY A 148 -9.05 9.52 9.67
C GLY A 148 -9.60 8.76 10.87
N GLY A 149 -10.83 9.04 11.25
CA GLY A 149 -11.45 8.37 12.38
C GLY A 149 -12.96 8.35 12.32
N GLN A 150 -13.54 7.35 12.96
CA GLN A 150 -14.98 7.30 13.17
C GLN A 150 -15.40 8.31 14.24
N ARG A 151 -16.27 9.26 13.87
CA ARG A 151 -16.81 10.28 14.80
C ARG A 151 -18.14 9.86 15.44
N ALA A 152 -18.89 9.02 14.74
CA ALA A 152 -20.12 8.36 15.19
C ALA A 152 -20.27 7.04 14.42
N PRO A 153 -21.07 6.07 14.88
CA PRO A 153 -21.24 4.78 14.18
C PRO A 153 -21.57 4.97 12.70
N GLY A 154 -20.69 4.50 11.82
CA GLY A 154 -20.80 4.61 10.36
C GLY A 154 -20.34 5.95 9.76
N GLN A 155 -19.89 6.93 10.56
CA GLN A 155 -19.45 8.25 10.08
C GLN A 155 -17.94 8.43 10.27
N PHE A 156 -17.20 8.49 9.16
CA PHE A 156 -15.77 8.75 9.13
C PHE A 156 -15.47 10.20 8.76
N VAL A 157 -14.46 10.78 9.39
CA VAL A 157 -13.92 12.11 9.07
C VAL A 157 -12.42 11.98 8.79
N LEU A 158 -11.91 12.86 7.93
CA LEU A 158 -10.49 13.08 7.64
C LEU A 158 -10.07 14.46 8.17
#